data_AF-X0TPA8-F1
#
_entry.id   AF-X0TPA8-F1
#
_cell.length_a   1.000
_cell.length_b   1.000
_cell.length_c   1.000
_cell.angle_alpha   90.00
_cell.angle_beta   90.00
_cell.angle_gamma   90.00
#
_symmetry.space_group_name_H-M   'P 1'
#
loop_
_entity.id
_entity.type
_entity.pdbx_description
1 polymer ?
#
loop_
_entity_poly.entity_id
_entity_poly.type
_entity_poly.pdbx_seq_one_letter_code
_entity_poly.pdbx_strand_id
1 'polypeptide(L)' 'MIINKNIDLKNFEFWSGAKDLADLLTLDELEQIEFNLEDLFHDKTPSETDINDLFWFEEDFICEMIGTTSEEVFNREIEK' A
#
# COMPACT_ATOMS: atom_id res chain seq x y z
N MET A 1 13.69 -20.18 12.70
CA MET A 1 13.06 -18.91 13.12
C MET A 1 13.10 -18.04 11.88
N ILE A 2 12.01 -18.05 11.10
CA ILE A 2 11.94 -17.25 9.87
C ILE A 2 11.61 -15.85 10.37
N ILE A 3 12.56 -14.93 10.26
CA ILE A 3 12.27 -13.52 10.46
C ILE A 3 11.47 -13.14 9.22
N ASN A 4 10.14 -13.28 9.28
CA ASN A 4 9.28 -12.61 8.32
C ASN A 4 9.54 -11.13 8.55
N LYS A 5 10.23 -10.53 7.59
CA LYS A 5 10.50 -9.11 7.61
C LYS A 5 9.18 -8.47 7.20
N ASN A 6 8.25 -8.39 8.15
CA ASN A 6 6.94 -7.76 7.96
C ASN A 6 7.20 -6.39 7.36
N ILE A 7 6.70 -6.23 6.13
CA ILE A 7 6.42 -4.91 5.59
C ILE A 7 5.47 -4.31 6.62
N ASP A 8 5.79 -3.15 7.19
CA ASP A 8 5.00 -2.55 8.27
C ASP A 8 4.48 -1.21 7.76
N LEU A 9 3.45 -1.24 6.91
CA LEU A 9 2.89 -0.07 6.23
C LEU A 9 2.32 0.94 7.23
N LYS A 10 1.91 0.47 8.42
CA LYS A 10 1.42 1.34 9.52
C LYS A 10 2.51 2.25 10.09
N ASN A 11 3.76 1.81 10.11
CA ASN A 11 4.90 2.61 10.60
C ASN A 11 5.78 3.15 9.46
N PHE A 12 5.34 3.00 8.21
CA PHE A 12 6.10 3.36 7.03
C PHE A 12 5.96 4.85 6.68
N GLU A 13 7.07 5.50 6.33
CA GLU A 13 7.07 6.91 5.93
C GLU A 13 6.82 7.04 4.41
N PHE A 14 5.55 7.17 4.05
CA PHE A 14 5.15 7.43 2.66
C PHE A 14 5.51 8.85 2.22
N TRP A 15 6.02 8.98 1.00
CA TRP A 15 6.29 10.23 0.30
C TRP A 15 4.99 10.88 -0.14
N SER A 16 4.99 12.19 -0.36
CA SER A 16 3.75 12.96 -0.62
C SER A 16 2.78 12.33 -1.63
N GLY A 17 3.28 11.69 -2.70
CA GLY A 17 2.40 11.00 -3.66
C GLY A 17 1.80 9.70 -3.14
N ALA A 18 2.64 8.81 -2.62
CA ALA A 18 2.20 7.55 -2.01
C ALA A 18 1.32 7.77 -0.75
N LYS A 19 1.59 8.85 -0.02
CA LYS A 19 0.88 9.22 1.20
C LYS A 19 -0.57 9.60 0.93
N ASP A 20 -0.85 10.27 -0.18
CA ASP A 20 -2.22 10.65 -0.57
C ASP A 20 -3.11 9.40 -0.65
N LEU A 21 -2.64 8.38 -1.37
CA LEU A 21 -3.32 7.08 -1.45
C LEU A 21 -3.38 6.39 -0.08
N ALA A 22 -2.26 6.32 0.65
CA ALA A 22 -2.19 5.63 1.93
C ALA A 22 -3.09 6.26 3.02
N ASP A 23 -3.32 7.57 2.98
CA ASP A 23 -4.20 8.28 3.92
C ASP A 23 -5.69 8.02 3.61
N LEU A 24 -6.01 7.79 2.33
CA LEU A 24 -7.36 7.41 1.87
C LEU A 24 -7.72 5.97 2.22
N LEU A 25 -6.71 5.10 2.31
CA LEU A 25 -6.87 3.69 2.65
C LEU A 25 -7.13 3.49 4.15
N THR A 26 -7.99 2.53 4.47
CA THR A 26 -8.22 2.14 5.87
C THR A 26 -7.12 1.20 6.38
N LEU A 27 -6.98 1.10 7.71
CA LEU A 27 -6.02 0.17 8.32
C LEU A 27 -6.23 -1.29 7.89
N ASP A 28 -7.46 -1.70 7.60
CA ASP A 28 -7.80 -3.05 7.12
C ASP A 28 -7.32 -3.25 5.68
N GLU A 29 -7.56 -2.27 4.81
CA GLU A 29 -7.08 -2.26 3.43
C GLU A 29 -5.55 -2.24 3.37
N LEU A 30 -4.89 -1.42 4.20
CA LEU A 30 -3.43 -1.41 4.31
C LEU A 30 -2.89 -2.78 4.75
N GLU A 31 -3.53 -3.45 5.70
CA GLU A 31 -3.10 -4.79 6.16
C GLU A 31 -3.29 -5.86 5.06
N GLN A 32 -4.34 -5.74 4.24
CA GLN A 32 -4.52 -6.58 3.07
C GLN A 32 -3.44 -6.33 2.00
N ILE A 33 -3.13 -5.07 1.71
CA ILE A 33 -2.07 -4.70 0.76
C ILE A 33 -0.73 -5.21 1.28
N GLU A 34 -0.44 -5.04 2.56
CA GLU A 34 0.76 -5.54 3.22
C GLU A 34 0.91 -7.06 3.06
N PHE A 35 -0.18 -7.81 3.28
CA PHE A 35 -0.19 -9.26 3.10
C PHE A 35 0.06 -9.67 1.64
N ASN A 36 -0.57 -9.00 0.68
CA ASN A 36 -0.34 -9.24 -0.75
C ASN A 36 1.08 -8.86 -1.17
N LEU A 37 1.63 -7.77 -0.63
CA LEU A 37 3.01 -7.36 -0.87
C LEU A 37 3.99 -8.36 -0.25
N GLU A 38 3.76 -8.87 0.96
CA GLU A 38 4.61 -9.92 1.54
C GLU A 38 4.62 -11.19 0.69
N ASP A 39 3.49 -11.57 0.07
CA ASP A 39 3.43 -12.68 -0.88
C ASP A 39 4.17 -12.37 -2.19
N LEU A 40 3.95 -11.18 -2.76
CA LEU A 40 4.57 -10.75 -4.02
C LEU A 40 6.09 -10.59 -3.87
N PHE A 41 6.53 -10.06 -2.73
CA PHE A 41 7.92 -9.81 -2.36
C PHE A 41 8.53 -10.94 -1.50
N HIS A 42 7.90 -12.13 -1.51
CA HIS A 42 8.41 -13.37 -0.94
C HIS A 42 9.91 -13.58 -1.20
N ASP A 43 10.35 -13.27 -2.43
CA ASP A 43 11.71 -13.56 -2.91
C ASP A 43 12.68 -12.39 -2.67
N LYS A 44 12.15 -11.18 -2.47
CA LYS A 44 12.94 -9.94 -2.43
C LYS A 44 12.35 -8.98 -1.43
N THR A 45 13.12 -8.56 -0.42
CA THR A 45 12.69 -7.46 0.44
C THR A 45 12.61 -6.16 -0.37
N PRO A 46 11.43 -5.51 -0.47
CA PRO A 46 11.31 -4.22 -1.12
C PRO A 46 12.02 -3.16 -0.26
N SER A 47 12.69 -2.22 -0.91
CA SER A 47 13.25 -1.05 -0.23
C SER A 47 12.15 -0.04 0.08
N GLU A 48 12.45 0.91 0.96
CA GLU A 48 11.56 2.05 1.22
C GLU A 48 11.22 2.82 -0.07
N THR A 49 12.18 2.89 -1.01
CA THR A 49 11.93 3.47 -2.33
C THR A 49 10.98 2.61 -3.15
N ASP A 50 11.13 1.28 -3.16
CA ASP A 50 10.28 0.41 -3.98
C ASP A 50 8.81 0.47 -3.54
N ILE A 51 8.55 0.48 -2.22
CA ILE A 51 7.19 0.63 -1.69
C ILE A 51 6.62 2.01 -2.04
N ASN A 52 7.42 3.07 -1.87
CA ASN A 52 6.97 4.43 -2.20
C ASN A 52 6.68 4.60 -3.69
N ASP A 53 7.54 4.06 -4.55
CA ASP A 53 7.37 4.12 -6.00
C ASP A 53 6.12 3.33 -6.40
N LEU A 54 5.88 2.16 -5.79
CA LEU A 54 4.68 1.36 -6.04
C LEU A 54 3.40 2.08 -5.61
N PHE A 55 3.35 2.66 -4.41
CA PHE A 55 2.17 3.41 -3.97
C PHE A 55 1.93 4.71 -4.76
N TRP A 56 2.99 5.30 -5.31
CA TRP A 56 2.89 6.56 -6.05
C TRP A 56 2.61 6.34 -7.55
N PHE A 57 3.27 5.39 -8.20
CA PHE A 57 3.11 5.10 -9.63
C PHE A 57 2.08 4.02 -9.92
N GLU A 58 1.88 3.07 -9.01
CA GLU A 58 1.00 1.91 -9.19
C GLU A 58 -0.19 1.94 -8.21
N GLU A 59 -0.75 3.12 -7.98
CA GLU A 59 -1.94 3.33 -7.15
C GLU A 59 -3.13 2.42 -7.53
N ASP A 60 -3.32 2.19 -8.82
CA ASP A 60 -4.38 1.34 -9.36
C ASP A 60 -4.18 -0.13 -8.99
N PHE A 61 -2.93 -0.61 -9.04
CA PHE A 61 -2.56 -1.96 -8.63
C PHE A 61 -2.74 -2.18 -7.12
N ILE A 62 -2.36 -1.19 -6.31
CA ILE A 62 -2.58 -1.21 -4.86
C ILE A 62 -4.07 -1.27 -4.54
N CYS A 63 -4.89 -0.49 -5.26
CA CYS A 63 -6.34 -0.55 -5.12
C CYS A 63 -6.92 -1.88 -5.60
N GLU A 64 -6.40 -2.47 -6.67
CA GLU A 64 -6.84 -3.76 -7.18
C GLU A 64 -6.64 -4.88 -6.15
N MET A 65 -5.56 -4.84 -5.36
CA MET A 65 -5.29 -5.83 -4.30
C MET A 65 -6.42 -5.94 -3.26
N ILE A 66 -7.08 -4.83 -2.97
CA ILE A 66 -8.20 -4.75 -2.02
C ILE A 66 -9.57 -4.79 -2.72
N GLY A 67 -9.57 -5.00 -4.04
CA GLY A 67 -10.77 -5.06 -4.86
C GLY A 67 -11.46 -3.71 -5.05
N THR A 68 -10.71 -2.61 -5.02
CA THR A 68 -11.20 -1.26 -5.32
C THR A 68 -10.41 -0.64 -6.48
N THR A 69 -10.70 0.61 -6.82
CA THR A 69 -10.00 1.35 -7.87
C THR A 69 -9.52 2.67 -7.29
N SER A 70 -8.41 3.22 -7.80
CA SER A 70 -7.90 4.50 -7.30
C SER A 70 -8.97 5.59 -7.40
N GLU A 71 -9.74 5.63 -8.50
CA GLU A 71 -10.92 6.49 -8.62
C GLU A 71 -11.92 6.36 -7.47
N GLU A 72 -12.25 5.13 -7.03
CA GLU A 72 -13.17 4.94 -5.90
C GLU A 72 -12.56 5.42 -4.59
N VAL A 73 -11.27 5.16 -4.37
CA VAL A 73 -10.54 5.56 -3.16
C VAL A 73 -10.43 7.08 -3.06
N PHE A 74 -10.05 7.76 -4.14
CA PHE A 74 -10.04 9.23 -4.20
C PHE A 74 -11.44 9.83 -4.10
N ASN A 75 -12.46 9.17 -4.64
CA ASN A 75 -13.84 9.65 -4.53
C ASN A 75 -14.39 9.56 -3.10
N ARG A 76 -13.86 8.67 -2.24
CA ARG A 76 -14.23 8.60 -0.80
C ARG A 76 -13.88 9.88 -0.04
N GLU A 77 -12.90 10.66 -0.50
CA GLU A 77 -12.54 11.92 0.14
C GLU A 77 -13.56 13.04 -0.10
N ILE A 78 -14.34 12.95 -1.18
CA ILE A 78 -15.31 13.98 -1.56
C ILE A 78 -16.62 13.88 -0.75
N GLU A 79 -16.87 12.77 -0.07
CA GLU A 79 -18.10 12.54 0.72
C GLU A 79 -17.96 12.72 2.24
N LYS A 80 -16.80 13.15 2.77
CA LYS A 80 -16.60 13.49 4.20
C LYS A 80 -16.79 14.97 4.48
#